data_AF-A0A377DAH9-F1
#
_entry.id   AF-A0A377DAH9-F1
#
_cell.length_a   1.000
_cell.length_b   1.000
_cell.length_c   1.000
_cell.angle_alpha   90.00
_cell.angle_beta   90.00
_cell.angle_gamma   90.00
#
_symmetry.space_group_name_H-M   'P 1'
#
loop_
_entity.id
_entity.type
_entity.pdbx_description
1 polymer ?
#
loop_
_entity_poly.entity_id
_entity_poly.type
_entity_poly.pdbx_seq_one_letter_code
_entity_poly.pdbx_strand_id
1 'polypeptide(L)' 'MLPGSSFNVVRVAPLGDPIHIETRRMSLVLRKKDLALLEVEAVSC' A
#
# COMPACT_ATOMS: atom_id res chain seq x y z
N MET A 1 -7.07 -6.93 -3.15
CA MET A 1 -6.15 -6.34 -4.13
C MET A 1 -6.07 -7.30 -5.29
N LEU A 2 -6.61 -6.93 -6.44
CA LEU A 2 -6.40 -7.70 -7.65
C LEU A 2 -5.17 -7.11 -8.37
N PRO A 3 -4.35 -7.94 -9.04
CA PRO A 3 -3.28 -7.45 -9.89
C PRO A 3 -3.81 -6.38 -10.87
N GLY A 4 -3.11 -5.24 -10.97
CA GLY A 4 -3.52 -4.09 -11.78
C GLY A 4 -4.35 -3.01 -11.06
N SER A 5 -4.68 -3.18 -9.78
CA SER A 5 -5.27 -2.10 -8.98
C SER A 5 -4.19 -1.16 -8.46
N SER A 6 -4.39 0.15 -8.65
CA SER A 6 -3.61 1.18 -7.97
C SER A 6 -4.14 1.46 -6.56
N PHE A 7 -3.25 1.93 -5.69
CA PHE A 7 -3.57 2.36 -4.33
C PHE A 7 -2.70 3.56 -3.96
N ASN A 8 -3.21 4.39 -3.06
CA ASN A 8 -2.49 5.56 -2.57
C ASN A 8 -1.99 5.28 -1.15
N VAL A 9 -0.78 5.75 -0.82
CA VAL A 9 -0.26 5.68 0.54
C VAL A 9 -0.78 6.89 1.31
N VAL A 10 -1.64 6.66 2.30
CA VAL A 10 -2.24 7.74 3.11
C VAL A 10 -1.27 8.18 4.20
N ARG A 11 -0.72 7.21 4.94
CA ARG A 11 0.27 7.47 5.97
C ARG A 11 1.17 6.27 6.19
N VAL A 12 2.40 6.56 6.59
CA VAL A 12 3.33 5.57 7.10
C VAL A 12 3.47 5.80 8.60
N ALA A 13 3.45 4.73 9.40
CA ALA A 13 3.67 4.87 10.83
C ALA A 13 5.07 5.47 11.11
N PRO A 14 5.26 6.15 12.26
CA PRO A 14 6.52 6.83 12.58
C PRO A 14 7.75 5.92 12.56
N LEU A 15 7.58 4.63 12.88
CA LEU A 15 8.63 3.61 12.88
C LEU A 15 8.81 2.92 11.52
N GLY A 16 8.06 3.34 10.49
CA GLY A 16 8.09 2.75 9.15
C GLY A 16 7.14 1.56 8.96
N ASP A 17 6.52 1.05 10.03
CA ASP A 17 5.46 0.04 9.96
C ASP A 17 4.39 0.25 11.05
N PRO A 18 3.11 -0.04 10.74
CA PRO A 18 2.57 -0.45 9.45
C PRO A 18 2.33 0.71 8.47
N ILE A 19 2.13 0.39 7.19
CA ILE A 19 1.82 1.35 6.12
C ILE A 19 0.31 1.32 5.87
N HIS A 20 -0.30 2.50 5.92
CA HIS A 20 -1.72 2.66 5.61
C HIS A 20 -1.87 3.07 4.14
N ILE A 21 -2.61 2.26 3.41
CA ILE A 21 -2.94 2.49 2.01
C ILE A 21 -4.45 2.63 1.85
N GLU A 22 -4.86 3.46 0.92
CA GLU A 22 -6.26 3.64 0.56
C GLU A 22 -6.45 3.32 -0.92
N THR A 23 -7.48 2.53 -1.17
CA THR A 23 -7.97 2.22 -2.51
C THR A 23 -9.31 2.88 -2.72
N ARG A 24 -9.78 2.92 -3.97
CA ARG A 24 -11.08 3.47 -4.33
C ARG A 24 -12.27 2.90 -3.54
N ARG A 25 -12.16 1.66 -3.03
CA ARG A 25 -13.28 0.97 -2.37
C ARG A 25 -13.10 0.79 -0.87
N MET A 26 -11.87 0.87 -0.34
CA MET A 26 -11.59 0.63 1.07
C MET A 26 -10.17 1.07 1.48
N SER A 27 -9.97 1.26 2.79
CA SER A 27 -8.67 1.50 3.41
C SER A 27 -8.09 0.20 4.00
N LEU A 28 -6.82 -0.05 3.70
CA LEU A 28 -6.07 -1.22 4.14
C LEU A 28 -4.83 -0.79 4.91
N VAL A 29 -4.47 -1.61 5.89
CA VAL A 29 -3.22 -1.46 6.64
C VAL A 29 -2.38 -2.69 6.34
N LEU A 30 -1.22 -2.48 5.71
CA LEU A 30 -0.27 -3.53 5.40
C LEU A 30 0.99 -3.35 6.23
N ARG A 31 1.58 -4.46 6.68
CA ARG A 31 2.92 -4.38 7.27
C ARG A 31 3.96 -4.32 6.16
N LYS A 32 5.12 -3.77 6.48
CA LYS A 32 6.25 -3.69 5.55
C LYS A 32 6.66 -5.06 5.00
N LYS A 33 6.56 -6.12 5.83
CA LYS A 33 6.81 -7.51 5.41
C LYS A 33 5.82 -8.04 4.37
N ASP A 34 4.56 -7.64 4.45
CA ASP A 34 3.52 -8.11 3.54
C ASP A 34 3.64 -7.38 2.19
N LEU A 35 4.00 -6.09 2.24
CA LEU A 35 4.34 -5.30 1.04
C LEU A 35 5.58 -5.83 0.32
N ALA A 36 6.57 -6.36 1.03
CA ALA A 36 7.76 -6.96 0.42
C ALA A 36 7.48 -8.24 -0.38
N LEU A 37 6.32 -8.89 -0.15
CA LEU A 37 5.87 -10.07 -0.88
C LEU A 37 5.03 -9.72 -2.11
N LEU A 38 4.66 -8.45 -2.28
CA LEU A 38 3.81 -7.96 -3.37
C LEU A 38 4.68 -7.31 -4.45
N GLU A 39 4.43 -7.67 -5.71
CA GLU A 39 4.99 -6.97 -6.86
C GLU A 39 4.23 -5.65 -7.05
N VAL A 40 4.90 -4.53 -6.77
CA VAL A 40 4.34 -3.19 -6.86
C VAL A 40 5.23 -2.30 -7.72
N GLU A 41 4.61 -1.42 -8.52
CA GLU A 41 5.30 -0.47 -9.38
C GLU A 41 4.86 0.96 -9.05
N ALA A 42 5.79 1.90 -9.13
CA ALA A 42 5.48 3.31 -8.93
C ALA A 42 4.72 3.85 -10.14
N VAL A 43 3.44 4.18 -9.94
CA VAL A 43 2.63 4.82 -10.98
C VAL A 43 3.02 6.29 -11.05
N SER A 44 3.78 6.64 -12.09
CA SER A 44 4.18 8.01 -12.39
C SER A 44 3.13 8.61 -13.33
N CYS A 45 2.22 9.43 -12.81
CA CYS A 45 1.28 10.22 -13.61
C CYS A 45 1.68 11.69 -13.58
#